data_AF-A0A957K6B5-F1
#
_entry.id   AF-A0A957K6B5-F1
#
_cell.length_a   1.000
_cell.length_b   1.000
_cell.length_c   1.000
_cell.angle_alpha   90.00
_cell.angle_beta   90.00
_cell.angle_gamma   90.00
#
_symmetry.space_group_name_H-M   'P 1'
#
loop_
_entity.id
_entity.type
_entity.pdbx_description
1 polymer ?
#
loop_
_entity_poly.entity_id
_entity_poly.type
_entity_poly.pdbx_seq_one_letter_code
_entity_poly.pdbx_strand_id
1 'polypeptide(L)'
;IIAEGEDVGATGVFNPHVNGRKLTFQQQAGGIVDDQTGSTWNVLGQATGGPLMGEALPPIIHADHFWFAWAAFRPDTLIYRPD
;
A
#
# COMPACT_ATOMS: atom_id res chain seq x y z
N ILE A 1 -19.05 -15.04 -15.83
CA ILE A 1 -18.02 -15.96 -15.24
C ILE A 1 -17.07 -15.14 -14.36
N ILE A 2 -16.38 -15.70 -13.35
CA ILE A 2 -15.40 -14.92 -12.54
C ILE A 2 -14.38 -14.18 -13.44
N ALA A 3 -14.05 -14.77 -14.60
CA ALA A 3 -13.19 -14.19 -15.63
C ALA A 3 -13.70 -12.90 -16.31
N GLU A 4 -14.96 -12.52 -16.10
CA GLU A 4 -15.57 -11.29 -16.67
C GLU A 4 -15.78 -10.19 -15.61
N GLY A 5 -15.31 -10.40 -14.39
CA GLY A 5 -15.39 -9.38 -13.34
C GLY A 5 -14.53 -8.16 -13.67
N GLU A 6 -14.96 -6.98 -13.21
CA GLU A 6 -14.15 -5.77 -13.33
C GLU A 6 -12.87 -5.88 -12.51
N ASP A 7 -11.76 -5.45 -13.11
CA ASP A 7 -10.50 -5.30 -12.39
C ASP A 7 -10.56 -4.04 -11.53
N VAL A 8 -10.71 -4.26 -10.22
CA VAL A 8 -10.80 -3.20 -9.21
C VAL A 8 -9.45 -2.95 -8.50
N GLY A 9 -8.40 -3.69 -8.89
CA GLY A 9 -7.07 -3.58 -8.31
C GLY A 9 -6.93 -4.17 -6.91
N ALA A 10 -5.75 -3.93 -6.31
CA ALA A 10 -5.41 -4.30 -4.94
C ALA A 10 -4.53 -3.22 -4.32
N THR A 11 -4.74 -2.95 -3.03
CA THR A 11 -3.91 -2.01 -2.27
C THR A 11 -2.96 -2.75 -1.34
N GLY A 12 -1.78 -2.17 -1.14
CA GLY A 12 -0.85 -2.52 -0.07
C GLY A 12 -0.46 -1.26 0.70
N VAL A 13 -0.59 -1.28 2.03
CA VAL A 13 -0.23 -0.14 2.89
C VAL A 13 0.86 -0.57 3.86
N PHE A 14 1.91 0.25 3.95
CA PHE A 14 3.11 -0.08 4.73
C PHE A 14 3.56 1.11 5.58
N ASN A 15 4.18 0.81 6.72
CA ASN A 15 4.88 1.81 7.52
C ASN A 15 6.22 2.13 6.87
N PRO A 16 6.50 3.39 6.49
CA PRO A 16 7.72 3.74 5.77
C PRO A 16 8.96 3.84 6.67
N HIS A 17 8.97 3.21 7.85
CA HIS A 17 10.12 3.23 8.75
C HIS A 17 10.92 1.95 8.70
N VAL A 18 12.23 2.09 8.50
CA VAL A 18 13.22 1.00 8.59
C VAL A 18 14.31 1.44 9.55
N ASN A 19 14.63 0.61 10.55
CA ASN A 19 15.68 0.90 11.54
C ASN A 19 15.55 2.30 12.19
N GLY A 20 14.31 2.71 12.49
CA GLY A 20 13.98 4.00 13.12
C GLY A 20 14.02 5.21 12.17
N ARG A 21 14.36 5.04 10.90
CA ARG A 21 14.40 6.11 9.90
C ARG A 21 13.14 6.07 9.03
N LYS A 22 12.48 7.22 8.88
CA LYS A 22 11.42 7.40 7.89
C LYS A 22 12.01 7.49 6.49
N LEU A 23 11.46 6.70 5.57
CA LEU A 23 11.78 6.73 4.16
C LEU A 23 10.71 7.49 3.37
N THR A 24 11.10 8.02 2.23
CA THR A 24 10.22 8.53 1.17
C THR A 24 10.57 7.80 -0.12
N PHE A 25 9.57 7.62 -0.99
CA PHE A 25 9.69 6.75 -2.15
C PHE A 25 9.25 7.48 -3.41
N GLN A 26 9.91 7.14 -4.52
CA GLN A 26 9.55 7.57 -5.85
C GLN A 26 9.34 6.36 -6.75
N GLN A 27 8.32 6.44 -7.60
CA GLN A 27 8.14 5.48 -8.67
C GLN A 27 9.01 5.88 -9.86
N GLN A 28 9.84 4.93 -10.31
CA GLN A 28 10.70 5.07 -11.48
C GLN A 28 10.38 3.94 -12.48
N ALA A 29 10.86 4.07 -13.72
CA ALA A 29 10.55 3.14 -14.81
C ALA A 29 10.88 1.66 -14.50
N GLY A 30 11.78 1.40 -13.53
CA GLY A 30 12.19 0.06 -13.12
C GLY A 30 11.68 -0.41 -11.75
N GLY A 31 10.85 0.38 -11.04
CA GLY A 31 10.35 0.01 -9.73
C GLY A 31 10.18 1.18 -8.76
N ILE A 32 10.15 0.88 -7.47
CA ILE A 32 10.03 1.86 -6.40
C ILE A 32 11.44 2.08 -5.83
N VAL A 33 11.84 3.33 -5.61
CA VAL A 33 13.16 3.67 -5.05
C VAL A 33 12.99 4.59 -3.86
N ASP A 34 13.70 4.34 -2.75
CA ASP A 34 13.70 5.28 -1.62
C ASP A 34 14.72 6.41 -1.80
N ASP A 35 14.38 7.62 -1.36
CA ASP A 35 15.21 8.82 -1.53
C ASP A 35 16.42 8.85 -0.60
N GLN A 36 16.38 8.12 0.53
CA GLN A 36 17.39 8.23 1.59
C GLN A 36 18.61 7.35 1.33
N THR A 37 18.44 6.26 0.62
CA THR A 37 19.50 5.27 0.37
C THR A 37 19.61 4.87 -1.09
N GLY A 38 18.59 5.16 -1.91
CA GLY A 38 18.52 4.70 -3.29
C GLY A 38 18.29 3.20 -3.41
N SER A 39 17.78 2.53 -2.37
CA SER A 39 17.43 1.11 -2.45
C SER A 39 16.18 0.94 -3.31
N THR A 40 16.11 -0.18 -4.03
CA THR A 40 14.96 -0.53 -4.87
C THR A 40 14.02 -1.44 -4.10
N TRP A 41 12.72 -1.27 -4.32
CA TRP A 41 11.65 -1.94 -3.60
C TRP A 41 10.63 -2.53 -4.57
N ASN A 42 10.06 -3.68 -4.21
CA ASN A 42 8.90 -4.25 -4.91
C ASN A 42 7.58 -3.75 -4.30
N VAL A 43 6.47 -4.04 -4.98
CA VAL A 43 5.12 -3.64 -4.56
C VAL A 43 4.65 -4.27 -3.24
N LEU A 44 5.35 -5.30 -2.75
CA LEU A 44 5.08 -5.96 -1.48
C LEU A 44 5.87 -5.33 -0.32
N GLY A 45 6.53 -4.20 -0.55
CA GLY A 45 7.29 -3.49 0.47
C GLY A 45 8.62 -4.17 0.83
N GLN A 46 9.19 -5.00 -0.06
CA GLN A 46 10.48 -5.66 0.16
C GLN A 46 11.58 -4.96 -0.63
N ALA A 47 12.72 -4.70 0.01
CA ALA A 47 13.90 -4.16 -0.65
C ALA A 47 14.59 -5.24 -1.47
N THR A 48 14.65 -5.04 -2.78
CA THR A 48 15.18 -5.99 -3.77
C THR A 48 16.60 -5.67 -4.22
N GLY A 49 17.15 -4.51 -3.84
CA GLY A 49 18.49 -4.08 -4.24
C GLY A 49 18.92 -2.81 -3.52
N GLY A 50 20.23 -2.55 -3.55
CA GLY A 50 20.83 -1.39 -2.87
C GLY A 50 21.08 -1.62 -1.37
N PRO A 51 21.39 -0.56 -0.61
CA PRO A 51 21.84 -0.65 0.78
C PRO A 51 20.89 -1.35 1.76
N LEU A 52 19.57 -1.32 1.50
CA LEU A 52 18.56 -1.94 2.37
C LEU A 52 18.10 -3.31 1.86
N MET A 53 18.76 -3.91 0.86
CA MET A 53 18.37 -5.21 0.31
C MET A 53 18.16 -6.28 1.40
N GLY A 54 17.02 -6.97 1.35
CA GLY A 54 16.61 -7.98 2.34
C GLY A 54 15.75 -7.43 3.48
N GLU A 55 15.68 -6.11 3.67
CA GLU A 55 14.74 -5.48 4.58
C GLU A 55 13.31 -5.47 4.00
N ALA A 56 12.32 -5.34 4.88
CA ALA A 56 10.92 -5.23 4.50
C ALA A 56 10.23 -4.13 5.32
N LEU A 57 9.31 -3.40 4.69
CA LEU A 57 8.45 -2.44 5.36
C LEU A 57 7.38 -3.19 6.18
N PRO A 58 7.12 -2.80 7.42
CA PRO A 58 6.03 -3.39 8.19
C PRO A 58 4.67 -3.10 7.53
N PRO A 59 3.84 -4.12 7.24
CA PRO A 59 2.51 -3.91 6.68
C PRO A 59 1.59 -3.24 7.72
N ILE A 60 0.74 -2.34 7.25
CA ILE A 60 -0.33 -1.73 8.05
C ILE A 60 -1.62 -2.46 7.71
N ILE A 61 -2.40 -2.81 8.75
CA ILE A 61 -3.73 -3.39 8.57
C ILE A 61 -4.59 -2.37 7.83
N HIS A 62 -5.04 -2.76 6.64
CA HIS A 62 -5.90 -1.97 5.77
C HIS A 62 -6.85 -2.92 5.04
N ALA A 63 -7.88 -2.36 4.43
CA ALA A 63 -8.82 -3.11 3.64
C ALA A 63 -9.51 -2.22 2.61
N ASP A 64 -9.65 -2.76 1.40
CA ASP A 64 -10.47 -2.18 0.34
C ASP A 64 -11.88 -2.77 0.46
N HIS A 65 -12.84 -1.93 0.84
CA HIS A 65 -14.20 -2.36 1.09
C HIS A 65 -15.15 -1.78 0.05
N PHE A 66 -15.93 -2.66 -0.60
CA PHE A 66 -17.15 -2.20 -1.24
C PHE A 66 -18.10 -1.59 -0.20
N TRP A 67 -18.81 -0.53 -0.58
CA TRP A 67 -19.71 0.18 0.32
C TRP A 67 -20.72 -0.74 1.01
N PHE A 68 -21.35 -1.66 0.27
CA PHE A 68 -22.35 -2.56 0.84
C PHE A 68 -21.78 -3.46 1.95
N ALA A 69 -20.51 -3.89 1.83
CA ALA A 69 -19.84 -4.70 2.83
C ALA A 69 -19.49 -3.84 4.05
N TRP A 70 -18.94 -2.64 3.82
CA TRP A 70 -18.64 -1.71 4.91
C TRP A 70 -19.89 -1.36 5.72
N ALA A 71 -21.00 -1.00 5.06
CA ALA A 71 -22.25 -0.64 5.71
C ALA A 71 -22.83 -1.78 6.57
N ALA A 72 -22.66 -3.03 6.16
CA ALA A 72 -23.09 -4.19 6.95
C ALA A 72 -22.28 -4.36 8.26
N PHE A 73 -20.98 -4.07 8.23
CA PHE A 73 -20.08 -4.22 9.40
C PHE A 73 -19.89 -2.94 10.21
N ARG A 74 -20.28 -1.77 9.67
CA ARG A 74 -20.16 -0.44 10.29
C ARG A 74 -21.45 0.37 10.04
N PRO A 75 -22.59 -0.07 10.61
CA PRO A 75 -23.91 0.50 10.30
C PRO A 75 -24.06 1.97 10.70
N ASP A 76 -23.31 2.44 11.70
CA ASP A 76 -23.37 3.82 12.18
C ASP A 76 -22.51 4.81 11.36
N THR A 77 -21.91 4.35 10.24
CA THR A 77 -21.11 5.22 9.37
C THR A 77 -21.99 6.31 8.73
N LEU A 78 -21.71 7.58 9.05
CA LEU A 78 -22.41 8.71 8.45
C LEU A 78 -21.99 8.88 6.98
N ILE A 79 -22.97 9.05 6.08
CA ILE A 79 -22.73 9.39 4.68
C ILE A 79 -22.74 10.91 4.54
N TYR A 80 -21.60 11.48 4.16
CA TYR A 80 -21.50 12.90 3.87
C TYR A 80 -22.19 13.24 2.54
N ARG A 81 -23.02 14.28 2.54
CA ARG A 81 -23.56 14.90 1.33
C ARG A 81 -23.13 16.37 1.30
N PRO A 82 -22.32 16.80 0.32
CA PRO A 82 -22.09 18.22 0.13
C PRO A 82 -23.38 18.90 -0.37
N ASP A 83 -23.59 20.14 0.06
CA ASP A 83 -24.64 21.04 -0.44
C ASP A 83 -24.36 21.50 -1.89
#